data_AF-A0A8J5VSG7-F1
#
_entry.id   AF-A0A8J5VSG7-F1
#
_cell.length_a   1.000
_cell.length_b   1.000
_cell.length_c   1.000
_cell.angle_alpha   90.00
_cell.angle_beta   90.00
_cell.angle_gamma   90.00
#
_symmetry.space_group_name_H-M   'P 1'
#
loop_
_entity.id
_entity.type
_entity.pdbx_description
1 polymer ?
#
loop_
_entity_poly.entity_id
_entity_poly.type
_entity_poly.pdbx_seq_one_letter_code
_entity_poly.pdbx_strand_id
1 'polypeptide(L)'
;MGGSRALPLSSLLATTVTKSTLFLSHRGHHPLPLRLAAYMSSSSSPPPSSSPAPADAAQTGSASSAIDFLTLCYRLKTTKRAGWVRRGVQGPESVADHMYRMGVMALVAADLPGVDRDRCVKMAIVHDIAEAIVGDITPSDGVPKEEKSRREKEALDHMCGLLGGGPRAEEISELWMEYEQNATLEAKVVKDFDKVEMILQALEYEKGELTLVLEYFSTYPASSFFYVQ
;
A
#
# COMPACT_ATOMS: atom_id res chain seq x y z
N MET A 1 -20.90 26.24 -7.65
CA MET A 1 -19.58 25.56 -7.55
C MET A 1 -19.44 25.04 -6.14
N GLY A 2 -19.83 23.78 -5.91
CA GLY A 2 -19.73 23.14 -4.60
C GLY A 2 -18.33 22.55 -4.44
N GLY A 3 -17.52 23.16 -3.59
CA GLY A 3 -16.20 22.63 -3.25
C GLY A 3 -16.36 21.32 -2.50
N SER A 4 -15.86 20.23 -3.08
CA SER A 4 -15.74 18.96 -2.38
C SER A 4 -14.80 19.17 -1.20
N ARG A 5 -15.33 19.22 0.02
CA ARG A 5 -14.53 19.38 1.24
C ARG A 5 -13.78 18.07 1.48
N ALA A 6 -12.53 18.03 1.07
CA ALA A 6 -11.65 16.91 1.39
C ALA A 6 -11.47 16.77 2.91
N LEU A 7 -11.30 15.53 3.38
CA LEU A 7 -11.33 15.21 4.81
C LEU A 7 -9.92 15.36 5.43
N PRO A 8 -9.77 16.06 6.57
CA PRO A 8 -8.50 16.10 7.30
C PRO A 8 -8.09 14.69 7.72
N LEU A 9 -6.79 14.35 7.64
CA LEU A 9 -6.22 13.11 8.16
C LEU A 9 -6.56 12.87 9.64
N SER A 10 -6.49 13.93 10.44
CA SER A 10 -6.94 13.94 11.84
C SER A 10 -8.44 13.62 11.98
N SER A 11 -9.27 14.02 11.02
CA SER A 11 -10.69 13.64 10.96
C SER A 11 -10.89 12.21 10.49
N LEU A 12 -10.04 11.63 9.63
CA LEU A 12 -10.09 10.20 9.31
C LEU A 12 -9.82 9.36 10.55
N LEU A 13 -8.77 9.67 11.33
CA LEU A 13 -8.47 8.97 12.59
C LEU A 13 -9.53 9.21 13.66
N ALA A 14 -9.92 10.46 13.90
CA ALA A 14 -10.97 10.77 14.88
C ALA A 14 -12.31 10.15 14.46
N THR A 15 -12.64 10.08 13.16
CA THR A 15 -13.84 9.40 12.66
C THR A 15 -13.70 7.90 12.70
N THR A 16 -12.50 7.34 12.53
CA THR A 16 -12.26 5.91 12.72
C THR A 16 -12.53 5.53 14.17
N VAL A 17 -11.94 6.27 15.12
CA VAL A 17 -12.19 6.13 16.57
C VAL A 17 -13.67 6.39 16.91
N THR A 18 -14.30 7.42 16.33
CA THR A 18 -15.71 7.77 16.59
C THR A 18 -16.68 6.78 15.94
N LYS A 19 -16.35 6.21 14.78
CA LYS A 19 -17.11 5.11 14.17
C LYS A 19 -16.98 3.85 15.02
N SER A 20 -15.82 3.56 15.58
CA SER A 20 -15.70 2.52 16.61
C SER A 20 -16.68 2.77 17.75
N THR A 21 -16.81 4.02 18.24
CA THR A 21 -17.77 4.41 19.28
C THR A 21 -19.25 4.41 18.83
N LEU A 22 -19.56 4.77 17.58
CA LEU A 22 -20.94 4.79 17.04
C LEU A 22 -21.44 3.39 16.68
N PHE A 23 -20.55 2.48 16.27
CA PHE A 23 -20.86 1.06 16.11
C PHE A 23 -21.30 0.41 17.44
N LEU A 24 -20.96 0.98 18.62
CA LEU A 24 -21.54 0.56 19.90
C LEU A 24 -23.04 0.88 20.04
N SER A 25 -23.60 1.83 19.25
CA SER A 25 -24.94 2.39 19.50
C SER A 25 -26.02 1.93 18.50
N HIS A 26 -25.65 1.33 17.37
CA HIS A 26 -26.61 0.92 16.34
C HIS A 26 -26.43 -0.53 15.88
N ARG A 27 -26.87 -1.47 16.73
CA ARG A 27 -27.28 -2.81 16.28
C ARG A 27 -28.80 -2.87 16.19
N GLY A 28 -29.33 -2.45 15.04
CA GLY A 28 -30.68 -2.77 14.57
C GLY A 28 -30.57 -3.53 13.24
N HIS A 29 -31.17 -4.71 13.18
CA HIS A 29 -31.14 -5.68 12.09
C HIS A 29 -31.49 -5.11 10.70
N HIS A 30 -30.86 -5.61 9.64
CA HIS A 30 -31.51 -6.37 8.54
C HIS A 30 -30.49 -6.75 7.43
N PRO A 31 -30.54 -7.98 6.87
CA PRO A 31 -29.71 -8.36 5.72
C PRO A 31 -30.42 -8.01 4.40
N LEU A 32 -29.66 -7.60 3.39
CA LEU A 32 -30.15 -7.51 2.01
C LEU A 32 -29.32 -8.40 1.08
N PRO A 33 -29.94 -8.99 0.04
CA PRO A 33 -29.38 -10.12 -0.69
C PRO A 33 -28.44 -9.71 -1.82
N LEU A 34 -27.43 -10.55 -2.04
CA LEU A 34 -26.58 -10.57 -3.22
C LEU A 34 -27.39 -11.00 -4.46
N ARG A 35 -27.22 -10.28 -5.58
CA ARG A 35 -27.50 -10.80 -6.92
C ARG A 35 -26.27 -10.68 -7.81
N LEU A 36 -25.81 -11.85 -8.25
CA LEU A 36 -24.82 -12.09 -9.30
C LEU A 36 -25.53 -12.06 -10.66
N ALA A 37 -24.95 -11.38 -11.65
CA ALA A 37 -25.18 -11.69 -13.04
C ALA A 37 -23.91 -11.41 -13.84
N ALA A 38 -23.46 -12.45 -14.55
CA ALA A 38 -22.29 -12.47 -15.40
C ALA A 38 -22.58 -11.89 -16.78
N TYR A 39 -21.55 -11.36 -17.44
CA TYR A 39 -21.50 -11.30 -18.91
C TYR A 39 -20.04 -11.47 -19.38
N MET A 40 -19.81 -12.45 -20.25
CA MET A 40 -18.51 -12.70 -20.89
C MET A 40 -18.60 -12.53 -22.41
N SER A 41 -17.52 -11.97 -22.96
CA SER A 41 -16.92 -12.14 -24.31
C SER A 41 -17.73 -11.73 -25.55
N SER A 42 -17.16 -11.32 -26.69
CA SER A 42 -15.79 -11.41 -27.26
C SER A 42 -15.66 -10.47 -28.47
N SER A 43 -14.46 -10.00 -28.82
CA SER A 43 -14.01 -9.99 -30.23
C SER A 43 -12.49 -9.77 -30.35
N SER A 44 -11.88 -10.46 -31.31
CA SER A 44 -10.46 -10.55 -31.61
C SER A 44 -10.15 -9.93 -32.98
N SER A 45 -8.96 -9.35 -33.17
CA SER A 45 -8.34 -9.11 -34.50
C SER A 45 -6.80 -9.06 -34.39
N PRO A 46 -6.05 -9.44 -35.46
CA PRO A 46 -4.61 -9.73 -35.40
C PRO A 46 -3.70 -8.52 -35.79
N PRO A 47 -2.36 -8.61 -35.63
CA PRO A 47 -1.45 -7.49 -35.82
C PRO A 47 -0.74 -7.51 -37.20
N PRO A 48 -0.11 -6.40 -37.64
CA PRO A 48 0.91 -6.43 -38.66
C PRO A 48 2.33 -6.18 -38.13
N SER A 49 3.27 -6.50 -39.03
CA SER A 49 4.67 -6.88 -38.90
C SER A 49 5.71 -5.76 -38.73
N SER A 50 6.90 -6.21 -38.33
CA SER A 50 8.18 -5.55 -38.00
C SER A 50 8.93 -4.78 -39.09
N SER A 51 9.76 -3.81 -38.67
CA SER A 51 11.15 -3.60 -39.18
C SER A 51 11.98 -2.78 -38.15
N PRO A 52 13.29 -3.03 -37.99
CA PRO A 52 14.11 -2.37 -36.97
C PRO A 52 14.82 -1.11 -37.51
N ALA A 53 14.93 -0.09 -36.66
CA ALA A 53 15.74 1.12 -36.88
C ALA A 53 16.93 1.15 -35.89
N PRO A 54 18.02 1.87 -36.21
CA PRO A 54 19.37 1.53 -35.79
C PRO A 54 19.72 1.99 -34.37
N ALA A 55 20.76 1.34 -33.85
CA ALA A 55 21.32 1.50 -32.51
C ALA A 55 21.92 2.89 -32.29
N ASP A 56 21.28 3.65 -31.40
CA ASP A 56 21.95 4.53 -30.46
C ASP A 56 20.95 4.87 -29.33
N ALA A 57 21.02 4.14 -28.21
CA ALA A 57 20.21 4.46 -27.04
C ALA A 57 20.86 3.90 -25.77
N ALA A 58 21.08 4.79 -24.80
CA ALA A 58 21.24 4.44 -23.40
C ALA A 58 20.23 3.36 -23.00
N GLN A 59 20.67 2.37 -22.21
CA GLN A 59 19.88 1.17 -21.85
C GLN A 59 18.52 1.58 -21.27
N THR A 60 17.49 1.55 -22.12
CA THR A 60 16.11 1.78 -21.76
C THR A 60 15.46 0.41 -21.57
N GLY A 61 14.89 0.15 -20.39
CA GLY A 61 14.24 -1.12 -20.09
C GLY A 61 13.20 -1.50 -21.17
N SER A 62 13.30 -2.73 -21.68
CA SER A 62 12.43 -3.24 -22.75
C SER A 62 11.02 -3.58 -22.24
N ALA A 63 10.08 -3.85 -23.17
CA ALA A 63 8.78 -4.39 -22.78
C ALA A 63 8.92 -5.73 -22.03
N SER A 64 9.91 -6.56 -22.38
CA SER A 64 10.19 -7.81 -21.68
C SER A 64 10.59 -7.56 -20.22
N SER A 65 11.51 -6.61 -19.98
CA SER A 65 11.97 -6.31 -18.61
C SER A 65 10.86 -5.74 -17.74
N ALA A 66 9.95 -4.95 -18.33
CA ALA A 66 8.75 -4.50 -17.63
C ALA A 66 7.80 -5.68 -17.29
N ILE A 67 7.62 -6.64 -18.19
CA ILE A 67 6.81 -7.84 -17.92
C ILE A 67 7.46 -8.71 -16.83
N ASP A 68 8.78 -8.87 -16.85
CA ASP A 68 9.50 -9.64 -15.83
C ASP A 68 9.36 -8.98 -14.45
N PHE A 69 9.53 -7.65 -14.38
CA PHE A 69 9.29 -6.86 -13.16
C PHE A 69 7.84 -7.02 -12.65
N LEU A 70 6.84 -6.88 -13.52
CA LEU A 70 5.43 -7.03 -13.15
C LEU A 70 5.09 -8.47 -12.74
N THR A 71 5.73 -9.45 -13.37
CA THR A 71 5.59 -10.87 -13.01
C THR A 71 6.15 -11.12 -11.62
N LEU A 72 7.24 -10.45 -11.23
CA LEU A 72 7.75 -10.52 -9.86
C LEU A 72 6.79 -9.84 -8.87
N CYS A 73 6.24 -8.67 -9.22
CA CYS A 73 5.25 -7.97 -8.39
C CYS A 73 3.96 -8.77 -8.14
N TYR A 74 3.64 -9.78 -8.96
CA TYR A 74 2.54 -10.72 -8.69
C TYR A 74 2.63 -11.32 -7.28
N ARG A 75 3.86 -11.56 -6.77
CA ARG A 75 4.07 -12.15 -5.44
C ARG A 75 3.39 -11.33 -4.34
N LEU A 76 3.28 -10.01 -4.47
CA LEU A 76 2.59 -9.14 -3.51
C LEU A 76 1.09 -9.45 -3.38
N LYS A 77 0.46 -10.00 -4.42
CA LYS A 77 -0.94 -10.46 -4.37
C LYS A 77 -1.11 -11.74 -3.54
N THR A 78 -0.04 -12.52 -3.43
CA THR A 78 -0.03 -13.82 -2.75
C THR A 78 0.63 -13.77 -1.37
N THR A 79 1.53 -12.81 -1.13
CA THR A 79 2.12 -12.55 0.18
C THR A 79 1.05 -11.97 1.09
N LYS A 80 0.70 -12.71 2.15
CA LYS A 80 -0.27 -12.28 3.15
C LYS A 80 0.42 -11.44 4.22
N ARG A 81 -0.28 -10.40 4.70
CA ARG A 81 0.20 -9.58 5.81
C ARG A 81 0.37 -10.44 7.06
N ALA A 82 1.62 -10.69 7.43
CA ALA A 82 2.05 -11.67 8.41
C ALA A 82 1.53 -11.37 9.82
N GLY A 83 1.32 -10.09 10.13
CA GLY A 83 0.66 -9.68 11.38
C GLY A 83 -0.72 -10.35 11.54
N TRP A 84 -1.57 -10.32 10.51
CA TRP A 84 -2.89 -10.95 10.54
C TRP A 84 -2.83 -12.47 10.53
N VAL A 85 -1.89 -13.05 9.77
CA VAL A 85 -1.67 -14.51 9.72
C VAL A 85 -1.36 -15.03 11.13
N ARG A 86 -0.46 -14.37 11.88
CA ARG A 86 -0.08 -14.77 13.25
C ARG A 86 -1.24 -14.65 14.24
N ARG A 87 -2.16 -13.72 14.01
CA ARG A 87 -3.39 -13.55 14.80
C ARG A 87 -4.49 -14.55 14.42
N GLY A 88 -4.25 -15.44 13.45
CA GLY A 88 -5.21 -16.46 13.03
C GLY A 88 -6.38 -15.91 12.22
N VAL A 89 -6.27 -14.69 11.68
CA VAL A 89 -7.29 -14.09 10.81
C VAL A 89 -7.51 -15.02 9.60
N GLN A 90 -8.77 -15.33 9.31
CA GLN A 90 -9.14 -16.18 8.17
C GLN A 90 -9.21 -15.33 6.90
N GLY A 91 -8.47 -15.75 5.87
CA GLY A 91 -8.38 -15.02 4.61
C GLY A 91 -7.82 -13.60 4.77
N PRO A 92 -6.62 -13.42 5.38
CA PRO A 92 -6.05 -12.10 5.57
C PRO A 92 -5.73 -11.45 4.22
N GLU A 93 -5.68 -10.12 4.24
CA GLU A 93 -5.30 -9.28 3.12
C GLU A 93 -3.88 -9.62 2.65
N SER A 94 -3.63 -9.35 1.37
CA SER A 94 -2.28 -9.37 0.80
C SER A 94 -1.59 -8.03 0.98
N VAL A 95 -0.27 -8.00 0.81
CA VAL A 95 0.51 -6.75 0.80
C VAL A 95 0.02 -5.81 -0.30
N ALA A 96 -0.42 -6.36 -1.44
CA ALA A 96 -1.02 -5.57 -2.51
C ALA A 96 -2.37 -4.92 -2.13
N ASP A 97 -3.20 -5.59 -1.32
CA ASP A 97 -4.48 -5.03 -0.84
C ASP A 97 -4.23 -3.82 0.07
N HIS A 98 -3.28 -3.96 1.00
CA HIS A 98 -2.81 -2.91 1.91
C HIS A 98 -2.33 -1.67 1.13
N MET A 99 -1.36 -1.84 0.22
CA MET A 99 -0.83 -0.73 -0.59
C MET A 99 -1.88 -0.09 -1.51
N TYR A 100 -2.83 -0.88 -2.04
CA TYR A 100 -3.93 -0.35 -2.83
C TYR A 100 -4.78 0.63 -2.01
N ARG A 101 -5.21 0.23 -0.81
CA ARG A 101 -6.05 1.09 0.03
C ARG A 101 -5.29 2.34 0.50
N MET A 102 -3.98 2.24 0.77
CA MET A 102 -3.14 3.41 1.03
C MET A 102 -3.07 4.37 -0.17
N GLY A 103 -2.94 3.86 -1.39
CA GLY A 103 -2.98 4.69 -2.60
C GLY A 103 -4.32 5.44 -2.74
N VAL A 104 -5.44 4.77 -2.44
CA VAL A 104 -6.77 5.41 -2.37
C VAL A 104 -6.83 6.46 -1.26
N MET A 105 -6.25 6.19 -0.09
CA MET A 105 -6.18 7.16 1.01
C MET A 105 -5.43 8.43 0.61
N ALA A 106 -4.30 8.31 -0.09
CA ALA A 106 -3.58 9.46 -0.64
C ALA A 106 -4.43 10.27 -1.63
N LEU A 107 -5.22 9.61 -2.48
CA LEU A 107 -6.11 10.28 -3.43
C LEU A 107 -7.26 11.06 -2.75
N VAL A 108 -7.84 10.53 -1.68
CA VAL A 108 -9.01 11.13 -1.02
C VAL A 108 -8.67 12.06 0.15
N ALA A 109 -7.42 12.04 0.63
CA ALA A 109 -6.95 12.94 1.66
C ALA A 109 -7.01 14.41 1.20
N ALA A 110 -7.31 15.32 2.12
CA ALA A 110 -7.23 16.75 1.86
C ALA A 110 -5.84 17.18 1.39
N ASP A 111 -5.80 18.24 0.58
CA ASP A 111 -4.54 18.88 0.23
C ASP A 111 -3.86 19.35 1.52
N LEU A 112 -2.61 18.92 1.71
CA LEU A 112 -1.79 19.33 2.84
C LEU A 112 -0.77 20.36 2.35
N PRO A 113 -0.60 21.50 3.04
CA PRO A 113 0.37 22.51 2.64
C PRO A 113 1.79 21.92 2.52
N GLY A 114 2.41 22.10 1.36
CA GLY A 114 3.77 21.64 1.10
C GLY A 114 3.93 20.14 0.83
N VAL A 115 2.82 19.40 0.64
CA VAL A 115 2.83 17.97 0.31
C VAL A 115 2.39 17.76 -1.13
N ASP A 116 3.19 17.02 -1.89
CA ASP A 116 2.82 16.52 -3.22
C ASP A 116 1.97 15.23 -3.10
N ARG A 117 0.67 15.33 -3.42
CA ARG A 117 -0.26 14.19 -3.43
C ARG A 117 0.18 13.09 -4.39
N ASP A 118 0.64 13.43 -5.60
CA ASP A 118 1.00 12.44 -6.61
C ASP A 118 2.23 11.65 -6.15
N ARG A 119 3.18 12.32 -5.49
CA ARG A 119 4.31 11.66 -4.85
C ARG A 119 3.87 10.74 -3.71
N CYS A 120 2.92 11.15 -2.87
CA CYS A 120 2.32 10.27 -1.85
C CYS A 120 1.67 9.02 -2.45
N VAL A 121 0.91 9.16 -3.54
CA VAL A 121 0.29 8.01 -4.24
C VAL A 121 1.36 7.06 -4.77
N LYS A 122 2.37 7.58 -5.48
CA LYS A 122 3.48 6.78 -6.01
C LYS A 122 4.24 6.06 -4.91
N MET A 123 4.53 6.75 -3.80
CA MET A 123 5.22 6.16 -2.66
C MET A 123 4.38 5.07 -1.99
N ALA A 124 3.09 5.31 -1.76
CA ALA A 124 2.19 4.33 -1.14
C ALA A 124 2.15 3.00 -1.91
N ILE A 125 2.16 3.03 -3.25
CA ILE A 125 2.11 1.82 -4.08
C ILE A 125 3.46 1.10 -4.25
N VAL A 126 4.57 1.67 -3.77
CA VAL A 126 5.91 1.06 -3.89
C VAL A 126 6.60 0.81 -2.54
N HIS A 127 6.10 1.34 -1.43
CA HIS A 127 6.83 1.30 -0.16
C HIS A 127 7.13 -0.13 0.35
N ASP A 128 6.19 -1.06 0.19
CA ASP A 128 6.36 -2.48 0.53
C ASP A 128 6.72 -3.35 -0.69
N ILE A 129 7.17 -2.76 -1.80
CA ILE A 129 7.42 -3.51 -3.05
C ILE A 129 8.49 -4.60 -2.87
N ALA A 130 9.47 -4.38 -2.00
CA ALA A 130 10.53 -5.32 -1.69
C ALA A 130 10.01 -6.62 -1.04
N GLU A 131 8.83 -6.58 -0.40
CA GLU A 131 8.17 -7.74 0.20
C GLU A 131 7.73 -8.77 -0.84
N ALA A 132 7.72 -8.40 -2.13
CA ALA A 132 7.61 -9.34 -3.23
C ALA A 132 8.69 -10.42 -3.17
N ILE A 133 9.88 -10.09 -2.67
CA ILE A 133 11.01 -11.02 -2.52
C ILE A 133 11.17 -11.45 -1.07
N VAL A 134 11.26 -10.49 -0.14
CA VAL A 134 11.63 -10.76 1.26
C VAL A 134 10.49 -11.33 2.11
N GLY A 135 9.24 -11.14 1.68
CA GLY A 135 8.04 -11.39 2.49
C GLY A 135 7.78 -10.31 3.54
N ASP A 136 6.58 -10.28 4.11
CA ASP A 136 6.21 -9.33 5.16
C ASP A 136 6.91 -9.69 6.49
N ILE A 137 8.01 -8.99 6.79
CA ILE A 137 8.78 -9.15 8.02
C ILE A 137 8.21 -8.24 9.10
N THR A 138 7.71 -8.86 10.17
CA THR A 138 7.07 -8.16 11.30
C THR A 138 8.02 -8.00 12.48
N PRO A 139 7.74 -7.09 13.44
CA PRO A 139 8.52 -7.00 14.68
C PRO A 139 8.62 -8.34 15.45
N SER A 140 7.61 -9.20 15.34
CA SER A 140 7.59 -10.52 15.97
C SER A 140 8.57 -11.53 15.37
N ASP A 141 9.16 -11.23 14.21
CA ASP A 141 10.17 -12.09 13.57
C ASP A 141 11.57 -11.96 14.18
N GLY A 142 11.78 -10.96 15.05
CA GLY A 142 13.07 -10.75 15.72
C GLY A 142 14.22 -10.37 14.77
N VAL A 143 13.90 -9.99 13.53
CA VAL A 143 14.89 -9.50 12.57
C VAL A 143 15.26 -8.05 12.95
N PRO A 144 16.54 -7.73 13.19
CA PRO A 144 16.97 -6.36 13.47
C PRO A 144 16.58 -5.41 12.35
N LYS A 145 16.28 -4.15 12.67
CA LYS A 145 15.85 -3.14 11.69
C LYS A 145 16.86 -2.98 10.56
N GLU A 146 18.14 -2.98 10.90
CA GLU A 146 19.25 -2.83 9.94
C GLU A 146 19.31 -4.01 8.98
N GLU A 147 19.05 -5.23 9.47
CA GLU A 147 19.03 -6.44 8.67
C GLU A 147 17.78 -6.52 7.78
N LYS A 148 16.61 -6.11 8.29
CA LYS A 148 15.39 -5.95 7.47
C LYS A 148 15.65 -4.98 6.32
N SER A 149 16.14 -3.79 6.65
CA SER A 149 16.43 -2.73 5.67
C SER A 149 17.46 -3.19 4.62
N ARG A 150 18.52 -3.90 5.03
CA ARG A 150 19.50 -4.47 4.10
C ARG A 150 18.86 -5.46 3.12
N ARG A 151 18.06 -6.40 3.62
CA ARG A 151 17.37 -7.41 2.76
C ARG A 151 16.41 -6.74 1.78
N GLU A 152 15.64 -5.76 2.24
CA GLU A 152 14.69 -5.05 1.41
C GLU A 152 15.38 -4.19 0.36
N LYS A 153 16.50 -3.56 0.71
CA LYS A 153 17.31 -2.81 -0.24
C LYS A 153 17.90 -3.72 -1.32
N GLU A 154 18.42 -4.89 -0.96
CA GLU A 154 18.93 -5.87 -1.93
C GLU A 154 17.82 -6.40 -2.85
N ALA A 155 16.63 -6.66 -2.29
CA ALA A 155 15.46 -7.04 -3.07
C ALA A 155 15.07 -5.93 -4.07
N LEU A 156 14.98 -4.68 -3.60
CA LEU A 156 14.68 -3.53 -4.43
C LEU A 156 15.70 -3.35 -5.56
N ASP A 157 16.99 -3.46 -5.25
CA ASP A 157 18.06 -3.35 -6.25
C ASP A 157 17.94 -4.42 -7.33
N HIS A 158 17.61 -5.65 -6.93
CA HIS A 158 17.33 -6.72 -7.87
C HIS A 158 16.11 -6.41 -8.76
N MET A 159 15.01 -5.92 -8.17
CA MET A 159 13.80 -5.53 -8.91
C MET A 159 14.08 -4.40 -9.90
N CYS A 160 14.83 -3.37 -9.49
CA CYS A 160 15.25 -2.26 -10.33
C CYS A 160 16.16 -2.70 -11.48
N GLY A 161 17.07 -3.64 -11.22
CA GLY A 161 17.88 -4.29 -12.26
C GLY A 161 17.01 -5.08 -13.24
N LEU A 162 16.02 -5.83 -12.74
CA LEU A 162 15.07 -6.60 -13.56
C LEU A 162 14.22 -5.69 -14.46
N LEU A 163 13.86 -4.49 -14.00
CA LEU A 163 13.15 -3.50 -14.81
C LEU A 163 14.02 -2.93 -15.95
N GLY A 164 15.33 -3.14 -15.91
CA GLY A 164 16.30 -2.65 -16.89
C GLY A 164 16.94 -1.32 -16.51
N GLY A 165 16.88 -0.92 -15.23
CA GLY A 165 17.49 0.32 -14.73
C GLY A 165 16.89 1.61 -15.30
N GLY A 166 17.70 2.67 -15.29
CA GLY A 166 17.35 3.99 -15.81
C GLY A 166 16.30 4.74 -14.99
N PRO A 167 15.73 5.83 -15.53
CA PRO A 167 14.93 6.79 -14.76
C PRO A 167 13.71 6.19 -14.04
N ARG A 168 13.09 5.15 -14.60
CA ARG A 168 11.94 4.47 -13.97
C ARG A 168 12.35 3.67 -12.74
N ALA A 169 13.48 2.97 -12.82
CA ALA A 169 14.01 2.20 -11.70
C ALA A 169 14.56 3.14 -10.61
N GLU A 170 15.20 4.24 -11.03
CA GLU A 170 15.67 5.31 -10.14
C GLU A 170 14.51 5.93 -9.37
N GLU A 171 13.39 6.30 -10.03
CA GLU A 171 12.20 6.84 -9.35
C GLU A 171 11.64 5.88 -8.29
N ILE A 172 11.52 4.59 -8.60
CA ILE A 172 11.05 3.57 -7.63
C ILE A 172 12.02 3.48 -6.45
N SER A 173 13.34 3.45 -6.73
CA SER A 173 14.35 3.37 -5.68
C SER A 173 14.35 4.60 -4.78
N GLU A 174 14.18 5.79 -5.36
CA GLU A 174 14.12 7.06 -4.62
C GLU A 174 12.89 7.12 -3.73
N LEU A 175 11.71 6.77 -4.24
CA LEU A 175 10.48 6.74 -3.46
C LEU A 175 10.58 5.78 -2.26
N TRP A 176 11.13 4.58 -2.49
CA TRP A 176 11.32 3.60 -1.42
C TRP A 176 12.31 4.10 -0.36
N MET A 177 13.45 4.65 -0.77
CA MET A 177 14.44 5.21 0.16
C MET A 177 13.89 6.38 0.97
N GLU A 178 13.11 7.26 0.33
CA GLU A 178 12.50 8.41 0.98
C GLU A 178 11.52 7.98 2.08
N TYR A 179 10.69 6.97 1.79
CA TYR A 179 9.79 6.37 2.76
C TYR A 179 10.55 5.75 3.94
N GLU A 180 11.61 4.98 3.67
CA GLU A 180 12.41 4.32 4.71
C GLU A 180 13.17 5.30 5.61
N GLN A 181 13.68 6.38 5.03
CA GLN A 181 14.38 7.43 5.77
C GLN A 181 13.41 8.35 6.53
N ASN A 182 12.13 8.36 6.17
CA ASN A 182 11.09 9.20 6.75
C ASN A 182 11.46 10.70 6.77
N ALA A 183 12.14 11.16 5.71
CA ALA A 183 12.81 12.45 5.68
C ALA A 183 11.91 13.60 5.19
N THR A 184 10.98 13.33 4.28
CA THR A 184 10.11 14.32 3.63
C THR A 184 8.74 14.42 4.29
N LEU A 185 7.94 15.42 3.90
CA LEU A 185 6.56 15.51 4.37
C LEU A 185 5.72 14.38 3.80
N GLU A 186 5.93 14.03 2.53
CA GLU A 186 5.28 12.93 1.82
C GLU A 186 5.54 11.59 2.51
N ALA A 187 6.80 11.29 2.86
CA ALA A 187 7.13 10.06 3.59
C ALA A 187 6.42 9.96 4.93
N LYS A 188 6.32 11.07 5.67
CA LYS A 188 5.61 11.12 6.94
C LYS A 188 4.11 10.92 6.75
N VAL A 189 3.51 11.53 5.72
CA VAL A 189 2.10 11.30 5.35
C VAL A 189 1.85 9.83 5.03
N VAL A 190 2.71 9.21 4.21
CA VAL A 190 2.53 7.81 3.80
C VAL A 190 2.75 6.85 4.97
N LYS A 191 3.67 7.15 5.91
CA LYS A 191 3.81 6.42 7.18
C LYS A 191 2.59 6.56 8.09
N ASP A 192 1.92 7.72 8.07
CA ASP A 192 0.64 7.88 8.76
C ASP A 192 -0.46 7.07 8.08
N PHE A 193 -0.52 7.07 6.74
CA PHE A 193 -1.47 6.24 6.00
C PHE A 193 -1.28 4.74 6.29
N ASP A 194 -0.04 4.23 6.31
CA ASP A 194 0.27 2.83 6.65
C ASP A 194 -0.34 2.43 8.00
N LYS A 195 -0.13 3.24 9.04
CA LYS A 195 -0.73 3.02 10.36
C LYS A 195 -2.25 3.10 10.36
N VAL A 196 -2.81 4.13 9.71
CA VAL A 196 -4.28 4.32 9.65
C VAL A 196 -4.95 3.17 8.92
N GLU A 197 -4.38 2.74 7.80
CA GLU A 197 -4.87 1.62 7.00
C GLU A 197 -4.87 0.34 7.82
N MET A 198 -3.77 0.04 8.53
CA MET A 198 -3.68 -1.13 9.39
C MET A 198 -4.72 -1.10 10.53
N ILE A 199 -4.96 0.06 11.15
CA ILE A 199 -5.98 0.22 12.20
C ILE A 199 -7.40 0.02 11.64
N LEU A 200 -7.67 0.56 10.45
CA LEU A 200 -8.95 0.34 9.76
C LEU A 200 -9.14 -1.14 9.43
N GLN A 201 -8.08 -1.82 8.96
CA GLN A 201 -8.15 -3.25 8.69
C GLN A 201 -8.41 -4.06 9.96
N ALA A 202 -7.79 -3.69 11.08
CA ALA A 202 -8.02 -4.31 12.39
C ALA A 202 -9.52 -4.27 12.74
N LEU A 203 -10.14 -3.08 12.62
CA LEU A 203 -11.56 -2.87 12.89
C LEU A 203 -12.47 -3.72 12.00
N GLU A 204 -12.09 -3.93 10.74
CA GLU A 204 -12.88 -4.74 9.80
C GLU A 204 -12.77 -6.24 10.05
N TYR A 205 -11.61 -6.72 10.51
CA TYR A 205 -11.45 -8.12 10.93
C TYR A 205 -12.12 -8.42 12.26
N GLU A 206 -12.36 -7.39 13.06
CA GLU A 206 -12.95 -7.50 14.37
C GLU A 206 -14.48 -7.68 14.27
N LYS A 207 -14.94 -8.94 14.32
CA LYS A 207 -16.38 -9.29 14.33
C LYS A 207 -17.07 -9.02 15.67
N GLY A 208 -16.72 -7.93 16.35
CA GLY A 208 -17.40 -7.45 17.56
C GLY A 208 -16.71 -7.72 18.90
N GLU A 209 -15.43 -8.09 18.93
CA GLU A 209 -14.61 -8.11 20.17
C GLU A 209 -13.37 -7.24 19.99
N LEU A 210 -13.30 -6.10 20.70
CA LEU A 210 -12.32 -5.00 20.55
C LEU A 210 -10.84 -5.34 20.88
N THR A 211 -10.48 -6.61 20.97
CA THR A 211 -9.16 -7.07 21.45
C THR A 211 -8.04 -6.79 20.46
N LEU A 212 -8.27 -6.93 19.15
CA LEU A 212 -7.23 -6.69 18.15
C LEU A 212 -6.95 -5.19 18.07
N VAL A 213 -7.99 -4.38 18.00
CA VAL A 213 -7.87 -2.92 17.87
C VAL A 213 -7.13 -2.31 19.06
N LEU A 214 -7.48 -2.69 20.30
CA LEU A 214 -6.83 -2.15 21.50
C LEU A 214 -5.33 -2.49 21.58
N GLU A 215 -4.93 -3.69 21.13
CA GLU A 215 -3.51 -4.08 21.08
C GLU A 215 -2.73 -3.22 20.07
N TYR A 216 -3.29 -2.96 18.90
CA TYR A 216 -2.66 -2.11 17.89
C TYR A 216 -2.62 -0.63 18.29
N PHE A 217 -3.70 -0.07 18.83
CA PHE A 217 -3.70 1.31 19.36
C PHE A 217 -2.69 1.50 20.49
N SER A 218 -2.46 0.46 21.31
CA SER A 218 -1.42 0.51 22.34
C SER A 218 -0.01 0.55 21.77
N THR A 219 0.18 0.05 20.55
CA THR A 219 1.46 0.09 19.83
C THR A 219 1.71 1.46 19.18
N TYR A 220 0.66 2.17 18.77
CA TYR A 220 0.74 3.47 18.07
C TYR A 220 -0.07 4.55 18.79
N PRO A 221 0.52 5.23 19.81
CA PRO A 221 -0.16 6.35 20.47
C PRO A 221 -0.40 7.49 19.47
N ALA A 222 -1.37 8.38 19.76
CA ALA A 222 -1.68 9.53 18.88
C ALA A 222 -0.45 10.41 18.58
N SER A 223 0.50 10.49 19.50
CA SER A 223 1.79 11.19 19.31
C SER A 223 2.69 10.55 18.23
N SER A 224 2.43 9.32 17.81
CA SER A 224 3.19 8.64 16.76
C SER A 224 2.79 9.06 15.35
N PHE A 225 1.70 9.81 15.18
CA PHE A 225 1.23 10.30 13.89
C PHE A 225 1.70 11.74 13.65
N PHE A 226 2.25 12.01 12.47
CA PHE A 226 2.83 13.31 12.15
C PHE A 226 1.75 14.38 11.91
N TYR A 227 0.67 14.07 11.19
CA TYR A 227 -0.42 15.01 10.88
C TYR A 227 -1.59 15.02 11.86
N VAL A 228 -1.44 14.33 12.99
CA VAL A 228 -2.44 14.32 14.08
C VAL A 228 -2.03 15.27 15.21
N GLN A 229 -0.77 15.73 15.20
CA GLN A 229 -0.23 16.76 16.10
C GLN A 229 -0.61 18.16 15.62
#